data_AF-F4LJ21-F1
#
_entry.id   AF-F4LJ21-F1
#
_cell.length_a   1.000
_cell.length_b   1.000
_cell.length_c   1.000
_cell.angle_alpha   90.00
_cell.angle_beta   90.00
_cell.angle_gamma   90.00
#
_symmetry.space_group_name_H-M   'P 1'
#
loop_
_entity.id
_entity.type
_entity.pdbx_description
1 polymer ?
#
loop_
_entity_poly.entity_id
_entity_poly.type
_entity_poly.pdbx_seq_one_letter_code
_entity_poly.pdbx_strand_id
1 'polypeptide(L)'
;MSRGLLKHCCSPLCLTSAAVLLWCALGVSCGQAEKKQNEKELKLRAEARASYESLRSDMQLRTDAVREFARSLSAEEKIAQLFLVNLEGKSVFRPIEYTADGTPLVPGGYLFFSYNIADSAPEIMRFTESIAAFCRERNLPPPLLTIDQEGGVVNRLRAVTSPLPSAQLVASRMPPSAAEALYAAQARQLSALGFHINLAPVAEAAADTNRQFLGTRSFGDAAAVGTFAAAAVRGYESNGIGAVLKHFPGNTNDDPHSGLPEITLSAEALETHAIAVFRSLLRYEPAGVLMSHARTAAYDGGTPACLSPFWVTSMLRETLGYTGLIFSDDIFMAALERNGFPPDTAAVMAIEAGVDVIMLSEKKFASAVTVLLQKAAADGEFAAKIDAAVVRILQAKIAAGVLELERTGGYRSAEAAGSAAAPGSAFDSAAYAVRIAPVHEESRIAVRTAAFSTAFDDGSELYSAYFGGKK
;
A
#
# COMPACT_ATOMS: atom_id res chain seq x y z
N MET A 1 -53.31 -12.55 -49.33
CA MET A 1 -54.65 -13.22 -49.38
C MET A 1 -54.50 -14.64 -48.82
N SER A 2 -55.53 -15.24 -48.22
CA SER A 2 -55.75 -16.69 -47.89
C SER A 2 -54.60 -17.48 -47.17
N ARG A 3 -54.74 -18.13 -46.00
CA ARG A 3 -55.63 -19.26 -45.54
C ARG A 3 -55.44 -20.58 -46.33
N GLY A 4 -55.53 -21.80 -45.75
CA GLY A 4 -55.85 -22.28 -44.38
C GLY A 4 -54.77 -23.23 -43.79
N LEU A 5 -55.04 -24.36 -43.09
CA LEU A 5 -56.26 -25.01 -42.55
C LEU A 5 -55.89 -26.15 -41.52
N LEU A 6 -56.86 -26.91 -40.98
CA LEU A 6 -56.73 -28.06 -40.02
C LEU A 6 -57.47 -29.33 -40.55
N LYS A 7 -57.29 -30.60 -40.13
CA LYS A 7 -56.94 -31.34 -38.87
C LYS A 7 -58.13 -31.74 -37.94
N HIS A 8 -58.03 -32.91 -37.27
CA HIS A 8 -59.19 -33.71 -36.79
C HIS A 8 -58.95 -34.66 -35.58
N CYS A 9 -60.07 -35.09 -34.95
CA CYS A 9 -60.34 -36.32 -34.16
C CYS A 9 -59.88 -36.48 -32.67
N CYS A 10 -60.54 -37.46 -31.99
CA CYS A 10 -60.67 -37.61 -30.52
C CYS A 10 -60.25 -39.01 -29.97
N SER A 11 -60.37 -39.18 -28.64
CA SER A 11 -59.97 -40.30 -27.76
C SER A 11 -61.18 -41.24 -27.40
N PRO A 12 -61.18 -42.13 -26.36
CA PRO A 12 -60.17 -42.61 -25.38
C PRO A 12 -60.05 -44.18 -25.38
N LEU A 13 -59.79 -45.02 -24.33
CA LEU A 13 -59.65 -44.95 -22.86
C LEU A 13 -58.93 -46.23 -22.29
N CYS A 14 -58.69 -46.26 -20.97
CA CYS A 14 -58.68 -47.45 -20.07
C CYS A 14 -57.40 -48.33 -19.91
N LEU A 15 -56.47 -47.88 -19.04
CA LEU A 15 -55.58 -48.76 -18.24
C LEU A 15 -54.97 -47.99 -17.05
N THR A 16 -55.69 -47.90 -15.92
CA THR A 16 -55.31 -47.05 -14.78
C THR A 16 -55.50 -47.72 -13.42
N SER A 17 -54.39 -48.08 -12.75
CA SER A 17 -54.28 -48.21 -11.28
C SER A 17 -52.82 -48.46 -10.84
N ALA A 18 -52.10 -49.37 -11.51
CA ALA A 18 -50.78 -49.82 -11.05
C ALA A 18 -49.67 -48.74 -11.09
N ALA A 19 -49.72 -47.82 -12.06
CA ALA A 19 -48.64 -46.84 -12.28
C ALA A 19 -48.55 -45.74 -11.20
N VAL A 20 -49.65 -45.46 -10.48
CA VAL A 20 -49.72 -44.31 -9.55
C VAL A 20 -48.90 -44.56 -8.28
N LEU A 21 -48.94 -45.78 -7.74
CA LEU A 21 -48.24 -46.12 -6.49
C LEU A 21 -46.71 -46.07 -6.63
N LEU A 22 -46.17 -46.35 -7.82
CA LEU A 22 -44.74 -46.25 -8.08
C LEU A 22 -44.26 -44.79 -8.16
N TRP A 23 -45.14 -43.86 -8.57
CA TRP A 23 -44.85 -42.43 -8.61
C TRP A 23 -44.81 -41.79 -7.22
N CYS A 24 -45.67 -42.23 -6.29
CA CYS A 24 -45.66 -41.76 -4.90
C CYS A 24 -44.32 -42.06 -4.19
N ALA A 25 -43.71 -43.22 -4.44
CA ALA A 25 -42.41 -43.57 -3.87
C ALA A 25 -41.27 -42.62 -4.34
N LEU A 26 -41.28 -42.24 -5.62
CA LEU A 26 -40.33 -41.27 -6.18
C LEU A 26 -40.55 -39.86 -5.63
N GLY A 27 -41.81 -39.44 -5.44
CA GLY A 27 -42.14 -38.15 -4.82
C GLY A 27 -41.64 -38.02 -3.37
N VAL A 28 -41.79 -39.07 -2.56
CA VAL A 28 -41.25 -39.11 -1.18
C VAL A 28 -39.71 -39.07 -1.20
N SER A 29 -39.07 -39.77 -2.15
CA SER A 29 -37.61 -39.71 -2.31
C SER A 29 -37.12 -38.30 -2.66
N CYS A 30 -37.83 -37.58 -3.54
CA CYS A 30 -37.48 -36.21 -3.92
C CYS A 30 -37.58 -35.25 -2.73
N GLY A 31 -38.72 -35.26 -2.01
CA GLY A 31 -38.92 -34.40 -0.83
C GLY A 31 -37.93 -34.69 0.31
N GLN A 32 -37.49 -35.95 0.50
CA GLN A 32 -36.42 -36.26 1.46
C GLN A 32 -35.03 -35.79 1.00
N ALA A 33 -34.75 -35.83 -0.31
CA ALA A 33 -33.51 -35.30 -0.87
C ALA A 33 -33.45 -33.77 -0.76
N GLU A 34 -34.53 -33.08 -1.12
CA GLU A 34 -34.69 -31.63 -0.97
C GLU A 34 -34.57 -31.18 0.49
N LYS A 35 -35.22 -31.88 1.42
CA LYS A 35 -35.09 -31.56 2.86
C LYS A 35 -33.66 -31.72 3.35
N LYS A 36 -32.97 -32.81 3.00
CA LYS A 36 -31.56 -33.03 3.35
C LYS A 36 -30.63 -32.00 2.71
N GLN A 37 -30.91 -31.57 1.48
CA GLN A 37 -30.16 -30.53 0.80
C GLN A 37 -30.35 -29.17 1.48
N ASN A 38 -31.56 -28.82 1.89
CA ASN A 38 -31.87 -27.59 2.64
C ASN A 38 -31.24 -27.62 4.05
N GLU A 39 -31.32 -28.74 4.77
CA GLU A 39 -30.63 -28.94 6.07
C GLU A 39 -29.11 -28.80 5.92
N LYS A 40 -28.52 -29.34 4.85
CA LYS A 40 -27.09 -29.20 4.52
C LYS A 40 -26.73 -27.75 4.16
N GLU A 41 -27.58 -27.05 3.42
CA GLU A 41 -27.35 -25.65 3.05
C GLU A 41 -27.46 -24.72 4.27
N LEU A 42 -28.46 -24.92 5.14
CA LEU A 42 -28.59 -24.20 6.41
C LEU A 42 -27.36 -24.41 7.30
N LYS A 43 -26.85 -25.65 7.36
CA LYS A 43 -25.59 -25.95 8.07
C LYS A 43 -24.40 -25.21 7.44
N LEU A 44 -24.20 -25.28 6.13
CA LEU A 44 -23.12 -24.58 5.42
C LEU A 44 -23.20 -23.05 5.63
N ARG A 45 -24.40 -22.46 5.59
CA ARG A 45 -24.63 -21.04 5.87
C ARG A 45 -24.29 -20.68 7.32
N ALA A 46 -24.60 -21.56 8.29
CA ALA A 46 -24.24 -21.36 9.70
C ALA A 46 -22.72 -21.48 9.94
N GLU A 47 -22.07 -22.47 9.32
CA GLU A 47 -20.61 -22.66 9.38
C GLU A 47 -19.88 -21.45 8.75
N ALA A 48 -20.27 -21.02 7.55
CA ALA A 48 -19.72 -19.84 6.89
C ALA A 48 -19.94 -18.55 7.70
N ARG A 49 -21.11 -18.40 8.34
CA ARG A 49 -21.39 -17.27 9.25
C ARG A 49 -20.47 -17.28 10.46
N ALA A 50 -20.31 -18.43 11.13
CA ALA A 50 -19.41 -18.56 12.28
C ALA A 50 -17.94 -18.27 11.90
N SER A 51 -17.49 -18.73 10.72
CA SER A 51 -16.19 -18.37 10.18
C SER A 51 -16.05 -16.87 9.92
N TYR A 52 -17.05 -16.21 9.33
CA TYR A 52 -17.04 -14.76 9.10
C TYR A 52 -17.03 -13.96 10.41
N GLU A 53 -17.85 -14.33 11.39
CA GLU A 53 -17.90 -13.67 12.71
C GLU A 53 -16.57 -13.86 13.47
N SER A 54 -15.95 -15.04 13.38
CA SER A 54 -14.62 -15.30 13.93
C SER A 54 -13.51 -14.49 13.25
N LEU A 55 -13.46 -14.45 11.91
CA LEU A 55 -12.49 -13.64 11.15
C LEU A 55 -12.63 -12.15 11.46
N ARG A 56 -13.86 -11.64 11.50
CA ARG A 56 -14.15 -10.25 11.87
C ARG A 56 -13.68 -9.92 13.29
N SER A 57 -13.86 -10.85 14.23
CA SER A 57 -13.37 -10.67 15.60
C SER A 57 -11.84 -10.66 15.66
N ASP A 58 -11.16 -11.54 14.93
CA ASP A 58 -9.69 -11.60 14.90
C ASP A 58 -9.09 -10.32 14.26
N MET A 59 -9.67 -9.83 13.16
CA MET A 59 -9.30 -8.54 12.55
C MET A 59 -9.50 -7.34 13.49
N GLN A 60 -10.59 -7.33 14.26
CA GLN A 60 -10.85 -6.30 15.26
C GLN A 60 -9.79 -6.32 16.37
N LEU A 61 -9.50 -7.49 16.93
CA LEU A 61 -8.50 -7.68 18.01
C LEU A 61 -7.09 -7.25 17.56
N ARG A 62 -6.68 -7.57 16.33
CA ARG A 62 -5.43 -7.07 15.74
C ARG A 62 -5.42 -5.55 15.60
N THR A 63 -6.53 -4.96 15.15
CA THR A 63 -6.65 -3.50 14.97
C THR A 63 -6.59 -2.77 16.31
N ASP A 64 -7.20 -3.33 17.36
CA ASP A 64 -7.17 -2.76 18.71
C ASP A 64 -5.79 -2.89 19.37
N ALA A 65 -5.04 -3.96 19.10
CA ALA A 65 -3.63 -4.07 19.50
C ALA A 65 -2.74 -2.98 18.85
N VAL A 66 -2.99 -2.64 17.57
CA VAL A 66 -2.28 -1.52 16.90
C VAL A 66 -2.67 -0.18 17.51
N ARG A 67 -3.95 0.03 17.83
CA ARG A 67 -4.42 1.25 18.53
C ARG A 67 -3.79 1.39 19.91
N GLU A 68 -3.64 0.29 20.65
CA GLU A 68 -3.02 0.34 21.97
C GLU A 68 -1.51 0.62 21.89
N PHE A 69 -0.81 0.04 20.92
CA PHE A 69 0.58 0.42 20.64
C PHE A 69 0.70 1.91 20.28
N ALA A 70 -0.19 2.44 19.44
CA ALA A 70 -0.24 3.87 19.10
C ALA A 70 -0.52 4.78 20.32
N ARG A 71 -1.23 4.29 21.35
CA ARG A 71 -1.43 5.00 22.64
C ARG A 71 -0.23 4.91 23.58
N SER A 72 0.60 3.88 23.45
CA SER A 72 1.80 3.69 24.29
C SER A 72 2.98 4.58 23.90
N LEU A 73 2.97 5.16 22.70
CA LEU A 73 3.95 6.16 22.24
C LEU A 73 3.72 7.51 22.94
N SER A 74 4.81 8.26 23.16
CA SER A 74 4.71 9.69 23.48
C SER A 74 4.03 10.48 22.35
N ALA A 75 3.57 11.69 22.64
CA ALA A 75 2.92 12.55 21.63
C ALA A 75 3.90 12.91 20.50
N GLU A 76 5.16 13.17 20.86
CA GLU A 76 6.29 13.40 19.98
C GLU A 76 6.58 12.20 19.08
N GLU A 77 6.76 10.99 19.64
CA GLU A 77 7.00 9.77 18.86
C GLU A 77 5.84 9.44 17.93
N LYS A 78 4.60 9.58 18.43
CA LYS A 78 3.36 9.39 17.65
C LYS A 78 3.34 10.32 16.43
N ILE A 79 3.56 11.62 16.64
CA ILE A 79 3.52 12.61 15.56
C ILE A 79 4.74 12.47 14.63
N ALA A 80 5.89 12.02 15.14
CA ALA A 80 7.02 11.65 14.29
C ALA A 80 6.67 10.51 13.31
N GLN A 81 5.74 9.60 13.67
CA GLN A 81 5.30 8.54 12.75
C GLN A 81 4.61 9.07 11.49
N LEU A 82 4.10 10.31 11.48
CA LEU A 82 3.47 10.94 10.32
C LEU A 82 4.48 11.33 9.22
N PHE A 83 5.79 11.30 9.48
CA PHE A 83 6.78 11.86 8.55
C PHE A 83 7.59 10.79 7.81
N LEU A 84 7.82 11.03 6.53
CA LEU A 84 8.84 10.39 5.69
C LEU A 84 9.90 11.42 5.34
N VAL A 85 11.09 11.31 5.92
CA VAL A 85 12.13 12.36 5.87
C VAL A 85 13.44 11.86 5.27
N ASN A 86 14.32 12.77 4.88
CA ASN A 86 15.69 12.44 4.47
C ASN A 86 16.57 12.05 5.67
N LEU A 87 17.59 11.22 5.46
CA LEU A 87 18.50 10.76 6.52
C LEU A 87 19.93 11.28 6.37
N GLU A 88 20.72 11.14 7.43
CA GLU A 88 22.13 11.54 7.47
C GLU A 88 23.08 10.35 7.26
N GLY A 89 24.14 10.56 6.47
CA GLY A 89 25.15 9.54 6.19
C GLY A 89 24.73 8.40 5.25
N LYS A 90 25.63 7.41 5.13
CA LYS A 90 25.50 6.24 4.22
C LYS A 90 26.16 4.94 4.74
N SER A 91 26.39 4.80 6.05
CA SER A 91 27.21 3.69 6.58
C SER A 91 26.85 3.23 7.99
N VAL A 92 26.67 4.16 8.94
CA VAL A 92 26.20 3.90 10.30
C VAL A 92 25.17 4.96 10.66
N PHE A 93 23.98 4.53 11.07
CA PHE A 93 22.89 5.44 11.44
C PHE A 93 23.23 6.31 12.66
N ARG A 94 22.79 7.56 12.61
CA ARG A 94 22.79 8.51 13.72
C ARG A 94 21.54 9.38 13.62
N PRO A 95 20.75 9.56 14.69
CA PRO A 95 19.72 10.59 14.73
C PRO A 95 20.38 11.98 14.70
N ILE A 96 19.73 12.93 14.04
CA ILE A 96 20.18 14.34 13.98
C ILE A 96 19.26 15.31 14.73
N GLU A 97 18.08 14.83 15.16
CA GLU A 97 17.12 15.56 16.00
C GLU A 97 16.68 14.68 17.18
N TYR A 98 16.26 15.34 18.25
CA TYR A 98 15.88 14.75 19.53
C TYR A 98 14.67 15.51 20.08
N THR A 99 13.83 14.82 20.85
CA THR A 99 12.73 15.39 21.63
C THR A 99 13.24 16.17 22.84
N ALA A 100 12.35 16.90 23.52
CA ALA A 100 12.71 17.79 24.62
C ALA A 100 13.31 17.08 25.86
N ASP A 101 13.04 15.79 26.04
CA ASP A 101 13.63 14.92 27.07
C ASP A 101 14.99 14.29 26.65
N GLY A 102 15.40 14.46 25.40
CA GLY A 102 16.62 13.88 24.83
C GLY A 102 16.42 12.52 24.16
N THR A 103 15.19 12.04 23.99
CA THR A 103 14.91 10.82 23.21
C THR A 103 15.15 11.07 21.70
N PRO A 104 15.75 10.13 20.93
CA PRO A 104 15.96 10.32 19.49
C PRO A 104 14.65 10.47 18.71
N LEU A 105 14.51 11.54 17.91
CA LEU A 105 13.31 11.79 17.12
C LEU A 105 13.32 10.93 15.84
N VAL A 106 12.79 9.71 15.94
CA VAL A 106 12.74 8.73 14.83
C VAL A 106 11.42 8.87 14.04
N PRO A 107 11.46 9.09 12.72
CA PRO A 107 10.28 9.31 11.88
C PRO A 107 9.50 8.03 11.56
N GLY A 108 8.33 8.19 10.94
CA GLY A 108 7.55 7.12 10.33
C GLY A 108 8.35 6.35 9.27
N GLY A 109 9.11 7.06 8.45
CA GLY A 109 10.03 6.49 7.47
C GLY A 109 11.22 7.38 7.11
N TYR A 110 12.20 6.78 6.43
CA TYR A 110 13.35 7.48 5.84
C TYR A 110 13.38 7.27 4.33
N LEU A 111 13.45 8.37 3.57
CA LEU A 111 13.61 8.40 2.12
C LEU A 111 15.09 8.50 1.76
N PHE A 112 15.59 7.55 0.96
CA PHE A 112 16.99 7.49 0.56
C PHE A 112 17.23 8.20 -0.78
N PHE A 113 18.09 9.22 -0.76
CA PHE A 113 18.64 9.85 -1.95
C PHE A 113 20.01 9.23 -2.30
N SER A 114 20.52 9.47 -3.51
CA SER A 114 21.76 8.84 -3.99
C SER A 114 23.02 9.18 -3.17
N TYR A 115 23.00 10.21 -2.31
CA TYR A 115 24.09 10.49 -1.36
C TYR A 115 24.00 9.68 -0.05
N ASN A 116 22.85 9.06 0.25
CA ASN A 116 22.66 8.11 1.35
C ASN A 116 22.96 6.65 0.95
N ILE A 117 23.17 6.40 -0.34
CA ILE A 117 23.43 5.07 -0.90
C ILE A 117 24.93 4.78 -0.82
N ALA A 118 25.29 3.68 -0.16
CA ALA A 118 26.64 3.15 -0.14
C ALA A 118 27.00 2.48 -1.48
N ASP A 119 28.31 2.38 -1.77
CA ASP A 119 28.81 2.06 -3.09
C ASP A 119 28.75 0.54 -3.42
N SER A 120 28.36 -0.29 -2.44
CA SER A 120 28.12 -1.73 -2.62
C SER A 120 26.92 -2.26 -1.82
N ALA A 121 26.27 -3.32 -2.32
CA ALA A 121 25.11 -3.92 -1.67
C ALA A 121 25.34 -4.35 -0.20
N PRO A 122 26.48 -4.98 0.18
CA PRO A 122 26.74 -5.34 1.58
C PRO A 122 26.94 -4.12 2.50
N GLU A 123 27.33 -2.95 1.98
CA GLU A 123 27.42 -1.72 2.76
C GLU A 123 26.04 -1.09 2.98
N ILE A 124 25.18 -1.09 1.97
CA ILE A 124 23.77 -0.68 2.12
C ILE A 124 23.08 -1.58 3.15
N MET A 125 23.27 -2.91 3.08
CA MET A 125 22.72 -3.86 4.05
C MET A 125 23.21 -3.60 5.48
N ARG A 126 24.48 -3.19 5.67
CA ARG A 126 25.00 -2.78 6.98
C ARG A 126 24.37 -1.47 7.45
N PHE A 127 24.18 -0.51 6.57
CA PHE A 127 23.58 0.76 6.92
C PHE A 127 22.10 0.61 7.29
N THR A 128 21.30 -0.14 6.52
CA THR A 128 19.89 -0.42 6.83
C THR A 128 19.73 -1.22 8.13
N GLU A 129 20.57 -2.24 8.36
CA GLU A 129 20.61 -2.94 9.66
C GLU A 129 20.99 -2.00 10.82
N SER A 130 21.89 -1.04 10.62
CA SER A 130 22.26 -0.10 11.70
C SER A 130 21.11 0.81 12.14
N ILE A 131 20.13 1.08 11.26
CA ILE A 131 18.90 1.80 11.62
C ILE A 131 18.00 0.89 12.46
N ALA A 132 17.75 -0.34 12.00
CA ALA A 132 16.92 -1.32 12.70
C ALA A 132 17.47 -1.68 14.08
N ALA A 133 18.79 -1.89 14.18
CA ALA A 133 19.49 -2.14 15.44
C ALA A 133 19.36 -0.96 16.42
N PHE A 134 19.57 0.28 15.97
CA PHE A 134 19.43 1.47 16.81
C PHE A 134 18.01 1.61 17.39
N CYS A 135 16.97 1.39 16.59
CA CYS A 135 15.58 1.42 17.04
C CYS A 135 15.29 0.30 18.05
N ARG A 136 15.72 -0.93 17.75
CA ARG A 136 15.54 -2.12 18.58
C ARG A 136 16.28 -2.04 19.93
N GLU A 137 17.49 -1.48 19.97
CA GLU A 137 18.27 -1.23 21.20
C GLU A 137 17.62 -0.17 22.11
N ARG A 138 16.71 0.65 21.58
CA ARG A 138 16.05 1.77 22.30
C ARG A 138 14.54 1.60 22.47
N ASN A 139 13.99 0.48 22.01
CA ASN A 139 12.54 0.24 21.97
C ASN A 139 11.74 1.32 21.18
N LEU A 140 12.36 1.95 20.18
CA LEU A 140 11.72 2.95 19.32
C LEU A 140 11.07 2.27 18.09
N PRO A 141 9.88 2.70 17.62
CA PRO A 141 9.27 2.15 16.40
C PRO A 141 10.20 2.28 15.18
N PRO A 142 10.61 1.17 14.52
CA PRO A 142 11.53 1.26 13.39
C PRO A 142 10.91 2.02 12.19
N PRO A 143 11.68 2.84 11.47
CA PRO A 143 11.19 3.57 10.30
C PRO A 143 10.99 2.65 9.08
N LEU A 144 10.01 2.96 8.23
CA LEU A 144 9.90 2.41 6.89
C LEU A 144 11.03 2.99 6.02
N LEU A 145 11.89 2.15 5.44
CA LEU A 145 12.98 2.61 4.59
C LEU A 145 12.50 2.64 3.13
N THR A 146 12.53 3.80 2.49
CA THR A 146 11.92 4.06 1.18
C THR A 146 12.89 4.67 0.17
N ILE A 147 12.59 4.54 -1.13
CA ILE A 147 13.47 4.99 -2.22
C ILE A 147 12.70 5.26 -3.52
N ASP A 148 13.15 6.21 -4.35
CA ASP A 148 12.66 6.40 -5.73
C ASP A 148 13.39 5.48 -6.74
N GLN A 149 13.01 4.20 -6.81
CA GLN A 149 13.58 3.27 -7.79
C GLN A 149 12.59 3.05 -8.95
N GLU A 150 12.34 4.11 -9.74
CA GLU A 150 11.43 4.10 -10.90
C GLU A 150 12.06 3.41 -12.13
N GLY A 151 13.35 3.67 -12.37
CA GLY A 151 14.09 3.23 -13.56
C GLY A 151 14.53 4.37 -14.48
N GLY A 152 15.44 4.06 -15.41
CA GLY A 152 15.92 5.01 -16.42
C GLY A 152 16.64 6.23 -15.83
N VAL A 153 15.96 7.38 -15.79
CA VAL A 153 16.50 8.64 -15.24
C VAL A 153 16.38 8.71 -13.72
N VAL A 154 15.25 8.29 -13.14
CA VAL A 154 15.04 8.22 -11.69
C VAL A 154 15.38 6.80 -11.21
N ASN A 155 16.68 6.54 -11.06
CA ASN A 155 17.24 5.26 -10.62
C ASN A 155 18.38 5.58 -9.65
N ARG A 156 18.10 5.46 -8.34
CA ARG A 156 19.04 5.80 -7.25
C ARG A 156 20.12 4.72 -7.09
N LEU A 157 19.78 3.45 -7.34
CA LEU A 157 20.63 2.28 -7.13
C LEU A 157 21.42 1.83 -8.37
N ARG A 158 21.47 2.66 -9.43
CA ARG A 158 22.03 2.35 -10.77
C ARG A 158 23.45 1.78 -10.83
N ALA A 159 24.22 1.87 -9.76
CA ALA A 159 25.59 1.35 -9.66
C ALA A 159 25.69 0.03 -8.87
N VAL A 160 24.57 -0.43 -8.31
CA VAL A 160 24.50 -1.57 -7.36
C VAL A 160 23.50 -2.63 -7.81
N THR A 161 22.30 -2.24 -8.27
CA THR A 161 21.26 -3.17 -8.76
C THR A 161 21.43 -3.48 -10.26
N SER A 162 20.76 -4.54 -10.72
CA SER A 162 20.65 -4.87 -12.15
C SER A 162 20.10 -3.68 -12.95
N PRO A 163 20.41 -3.54 -14.26
CA PRO A 163 19.98 -2.38 -15.05
C PRO A 163 18.45 -2.25 -15.16
N LEU A 164 17.88 -1.24 -14.47
CA LEU A 164 16.45 -0.93 -14.54
C LEU A 164 16.19 0.12 -15.65
N PRO A 165 15.56 -0.25 -16.80
CA PRO A 165 15.23 0.66 -17.89
C PRO A 165 14.17 1.70 -17.50
N SER A 166 13.91 2.70 -18.35
CA SER A 166 12.81 3.64 -18.14
C SER A 166 11.45 2.95 -18.38
N ALA A 167 10.38 3.43 -17.74
CA ALA A 167 9.03 2.92 -17.91
C ALA A 167 8.59 2.90 -19.39
N GLN A 168 8.91 3.96 -20.14
CA GLN A 168 8.69 4.03 -21.59
C GLN A 168 9.39 2.89 -22.36
N LEU A 169 10.61 2.50 -21.95
CA LEU A 169 11.37 1.40 -22.57
C LEU A 169 10.84 0.03 -22.16
N VAL A 170 10.31 -0.13 -20.95
CA VAL A 170 9.57 -1.33 -20.53
C VAL A 170 8.33 -1.51 -21.41
N ALA A 171 7.46 -0.51 -21.46
CA ALA A 171 6.18 -0.59 -22.18
C ALA A 171 6.32 -0.77 -23.69
N SER A 172 7.40 -0.27 -24.29
CA SER A 172 7.65 -0.36 -25.74
C SER A 172 8.42 -1.61 -26.18
N ARG A 173 8.96 -2.43 -25.26
CA ARG A 173 9.79 -3.61 -25.62
C ARG A 173 9.47 -4.90 -24.89
N MET A 174 8.90 -4.85 -23.69
CA MET A 174 8.59 -6.03 -22.89
C MET A 174 7.09 -6.38 -22.98
N PRO A 175 6.71 -7.66 -23.08
CA PRO A 175 5.34 -8.07 -22.77
C PRO A 175 5.06 -7.83 -21.26
N PRO A 176 3.80 -7.59 -20.85
CA PRO A 176 3.47 -7.25 -19.47
C PRO A 176 3.94 -8.26 -18.42
N SER A 177 4.02 -9.55 -18.76
CA SER A 177 4.55 -10.61 -17.89
C SER A 177 6.07 -10.51 -17.67
N ALA A 178 6.84 -10.07 -18.66
CA ALA A 178 8.27 -9.82 -18.51
C ALA A 178 8.55 -8.53 -17.73
N ALA A 179 7.68 -7.52 -17.86
CA ALA A 179 7.71 -6.34 -17.01
C ALA A 179 7.43 -6.68 -15.54
N GLU A 180 6.42 -7.52 -15.26
CA GLU A 180 6.12 -8.02 -13.91
C GLU A 180 7.30 -8.81 -13.33
N ALA A 181 7.93 -9.69 -14.12
CA ALA A 181 9.14 -10.41 -13.71
C ALA A 181 10.34 -9.48 -13.43
N LEU A 182 10.53 -8.42 -14.24
CA LEU A 182 11.58 -7.41 -14.04
C LEU A 182 11.36 -6.65 -12.73
N TYR A 183 10.11 -6.21 -12.46
CA TYR A 183 9.79 -5.51 -11.23
C TYR A 183 9.86 -6.43 -10.00
N ALA A 184 9.53 -7.73 -10.14
CA ALA A 184 9.76 -8.73 -9.10
C ALA A 184 11.26 -8.95 -8.80
N ALA A 185 12.12 -9.01 -9.81
CA ALA A 185 13.58 -9.10 -9.63
C ALA A 185 14.14 -7.83 -8.96
N GLN A 186 13.65 -6.65 -9.35
CA GLN A 186 14.00 -5.38 -8.69
C GLN A 186 13.50 -5.32 -7.24
N ALA A 187 12.32 -5.87 -6.95
CA ALA A 187 11.74 -5.94 -5.61
C ALA A 187 12.58 -6.84 -4.68
N ARG A 188 12.96 -8.04 -5.12
CA ARG A 188 13.85 -8.93 -4.34
C ARG A 188 15.21 -8.29 -4.05
N GLN A 189 15.78 -7.54 -5.00
CA GLN A 189 16.99 -6.74 -4.77
C GLN A 189 16.77 -5.64 -3.71
N LEU A 190 15.66 -4.89 -3.78
CA LEU A 190 15.32 -3.85 -2.81
C LEU A 190 15.11 -4.42 -1.40
N SER A 191 14.38 -5.53 -1.28
CA SER A 191 14.11 -6.22 -0.01
C SER A 191 15.41 -6.74 0.62
N ALA A 192 16.28 -7.38 -0.18
CA ALA A 192 17.60 -7.82 0.29
C ALA A 192 18.47 -6.65 0.78
N LEU A 193 18.44 -5.49 0.10
CA LEU A 193 19.12 -4.26 0.54
C LEU A 193 18.52 -3.67 1.84
N GLY A 194 17.29 -4.03 2.20
CA GLY A 194 16.58 -3.58 3.40
C GLY A 194 15.65 -2.38 3.16
N PHE A 195 15.13 -2.22 1.95
CA PHE A 195 14.03 -1.28 1.68
C PHE A 195 12.68 -1.97 1.88
N HIS A 196 11.67 -1.20 2.27
CA HIS A 196 10.31 -1.69 2.55
C HIS A 196 9.28 -1.14 1.55
N ILE A 197 9.52 0.06 1.01
CA ILE A 197 8.63 0.75 0.07
C ILE A 197 9.45 1.33 -1.08
N ASN A 198 8.96 1.18 -2.31
CA ASN A 198 9.46 1.90 -3.48
C ASN A 198 8.46 2.99 -3.87
N LEU A 199 8.92 4.23 -4.05
CA LEU A 199 8.11 5.34 -4.54
C LEU A 199 7.91 5.24 -6.06
N ALA A 200 7.36 4.10 -6.49
CA ALA A 200 7.09 3.72 -7.87
C ALA A 200 5.95 2.67 -7.91
N PRO A 201 5.22 2.51 -9.03
CA PRO A 201 5.42 3.15 -10.33
C PRO A 201 4.86 4.58 -10.45
N VAL A 202 5.38 5.33 -11.43
CA VAL A 202 4.66 6.47 -11.99
C VAL A 202 3.42 5.95 -12.74
N ALA A 203 2.25 6.41 -12.32
CA ALA A 203 0.93 5.96 -12.75
C ALA A 203 0.16 7.02 -13.57
N GLU A 204 0.85 8.08 -14.00
CA GLU A 204 0.30 9.13 -14.85
C GLU A 204 0.32 8.75 -16.34
N ALA A 205 -0.85 8.87 -16.99
CA ALA A 205 -0.95 8.82 -18.45
C ALA A 205 -0.28 10.05 -19.08
N ALA A 206 0.55 9.81 -20.10
CA ALA A 206 1.29 10.84 -20.82
C ALA A 206 0.44 11.52 -21.91
N ALA A 207 -0.24 12.59 -21.52
CA ALA A 207 -0.93 13.53 -22.40
C ALA A 207 -0.03 14.72 -22.75
N ASP A 208 -0.37 15.51 -23.76
CA ASP A 208 0.51 16.61 -24.20
C ASP A 208 0.64 17.73 -23.17
N THR A 209 -0.29 17.81 -22.19
CA THR A 209 -0.23 18.67 -21.01
C THR A 209 0.84 18.29 -19.98
N ASN A 210 1.30 17.03 -19.93
CA ASN A 210 2.27 16.55 -18.93
C ASN A 210 3.47 15.76 -19.50
N ARG A 211 3.52 15.54 -20.82
CA ARG A 211 4.55 14.75 -21.52
C ARG A 211 5.98 15.24 -21.29
N GLN A 212 6.20 16.56 -21.12
CA GLN A 212 7.53 17.12 -20.86
C GLN A 212 7.99 16.85 -19.42
N PHE A 213 7.09 16.96 -18.44
CA PHE A 213 7.36 16.65 -17.04
C PHE A 213 7.63 15.15 -16.82
N LEU A 214 6.81 14.29 -17.45
CA LEU A 214 6.96 12.84 -17.34
C LEU A 214 8.16 12.30 -18.12
N GLY A 215 8.42 12.82 -19.32
CA GLY A 215 9.52 12.38 -20.18
C GLY A 215 9.48 10.86 -20.43
N THR A 216 10.49 10.15 -19.92
CA THR A 216 10.59 8.67 -20.03
C THR A 216 10.04 7.91 -18.81
N ARG A 217 9.58 8.62 -17.76
CA ARG A 217 9.12 8.05 -16.48
C ARG A 217 7.73 7.41 -16.56
N SER A 218 6.90 7.81 -17.52
CA SER A 218 5.60 7.17 -17.77
C SER A 218 5.72 6.01 -18.78
N PHE A 219 4.82 5.03 -18.65
CA PHE A 219 4.69 3.91 -19.59
C PHE A 219 4.05 4.32 -20.94
N GLY A 220 3.34 5.45 -21.01
CA GLY A 220 2.65 5.89 -22.24
C GLY A 220 1.26 6.44 -21.96
N ASP A 221 0.29 6.09 -22.82
CA ASP A 221 -1.12 6.43 -22.63
C ASP A 221 -1.79 5.68 -21.46
N ALA A 222 -3.06 5.97 -21.22
CA ALA A 222 -3.86 5.37 -20.15
C ALA A 222 -3.95 3.83 -20.20
N ALA A 223 -3.94 3.22 -21.39
CA ALA A 223 -3.99 1.77 -21.56
C ALA A 223 -2.62 1.13 -21.31
N ALA A 224 -1.54 1.77 -21.79
CA ALA A 224 -0.17 1.37 -21.49
C ALA A 224 0.11 1.45 -19.99
N VAL A 225 -0.22 2.57 -19.34
CA VAL A 225 -0.05 2.77 -17.89
C VAL A 225 -0.92 1.80 -17.09
N GLY A 226 -2.20 1.64 -17.41
CA GLY A 226 -3.09 0.67 -16.74
C GLY A 226 -2.62 -0.79 -16.87
N THR A 227 -1.82 -1.10 -17.89
CA THR A 227 -1.21 -2.43 -18.09
C THR A 227 0.11 -2.59 -17.35
N PHE A 228 1.06 -1.66 -17.55
CA PHE A 228 2.44 -1.82 -17.06
C PHE A 228 2.65 -1.30 -15.64
N ALA A 229 1.90 -0.29 -15.17
CA ALA A 229 1.89 0.06 -13.75
C ALA A 229 1.25 -1.06 -12.91
N ALA A 230 0.24 -1.75 -13.43
CA ALA A 230 -0.33 -2.94 -12.78
C ALA A 230 0.68 -4.09 -12.69
N ALA A 231 1.50 -4.30 -13.72
CA ALA A 231 2.61 -5.26 -13.70
C ALA A 231 3.68 -4.87 -12.66
N ALA A 232 3.98 -3.58 -12.53
CA ALA A 232 4.91 -3.07 -11.52
C ALA A 232 4.40 -3.26 -10.09
N VAL A 233 3.15 -2.88 -9.79
CA VAL A 233 2.54 -3.07 -8.46
C VAL A 233 2.57 -4.55 -8.07
N ARG A 234 2.07 -5.46 -8.91
CA ARG A 234 2.12 -6.90 -8.59
C ARG A 234 3.54 -7.42 -8.40
N GLY A 235 4.49 -6.97 -9.23
CA GLY A 235 5.91 -7.32 -9.11
C GLY A 235 6.51 -6.91 -7.77
N TYR A 236 6.24 -5.68 -7.31
CA TYR A 236 6.71 -5.16 -6.02
C TYR A 236 6.00 -5.83 -4.82
N GLU A 237 4.67 -5.75 -4.75
CA GLU A 237 3.90 -6.21 -3.58
C GLU A 237 4.09 -7.72 -3.33
N SER A 238 4.04 -8.54 -4.39
CA SER A 238 4.19 -10.01 -4.29
C SER A 238 5.62 -10.45 -3.92
N ASN A 239 6.57 -9.52 -3.82
CA ASN A 239 7.98 -9.77 -3.47
C ASN A 239 8.41 -8.92 -2.26
N GLY A 240 7.47 -8.46 -1.43
CA GLY A 240 7.75 -7.83 -0.14
C GLY A 240 8.23 -6.36 -0.23
N ILE A 241 7.84 -5.64 -1.28
CA ILE A 241 8.08 -4.20 -1.41
C ILE A 241 6.75 -3.50 -1.67
N GLY A 242 6.38 -2.57 -0.79
CA GLY A 242 5.22 -1.71 -1.01
C GLY A 242 5.42 -0.80 -2.22
N ALA A 243 4.48 -0.82 -3.16
CA ALA A 243 4.44 0.06 -4.32
C ALA A 243 3.66 1.34 -3.99
N VAL A 244 4.10 2.47 -4.55
CA VAL A 244 3.40 3.75 -4.41
C VAL A 244 3.06 4.30 -5.79
N LEU A 245 1.77 4.35 -6.11
CA LEU A 245 1.28 4.98 -7.35
C LEU A 245 1.48 6.49 -7.25
N LYS A 246 2.16 7.11 -8.23
CA LYS A 246 2.37 8.57 -8.22
C LYS A 246 2.26 9.24 -9.59
N HIS A 247 1.88 10.51 -9.69
CA HIS A 247 1.46 11.43 -8.62
C HIS A 247 -0.04 11.72 -8.83
N PHE A 248 -0.89 11.61 -7.81
CA PHE A 248 -2.35 11.72 -7.96
C PHE A 248 -2.86 13.16 -7.71
N PRO A 249 -3.74 13.75 -8.54
CA PRO A 249 -4.33 13.20 -9.76
C PRO A 249 -3.44 13.31 -11.01
N GLY A 250 -2.38 14.12 -10.96
CA GLY A 250 -1.40 14.21 -12.05
C GLY A 250 -0.50 15.43 -11.94
N ASN A 251 0.31 15.67 -12.96
CA ASN A 251 1.14 16.86 -13.15
C ASN A 251 0.83 17.57 -14.47
N THR A 252 1.57 18.63 -14.74
CA THR A 252 1.56 19.44 -15.97
C THR A 252 3.00 19.79 -16.36
N ASN A 253 3.21 20.34 -17.56
CA ASN A 253 4.51 20.79 -18.08
C ASN A 253 5.00 22.11 -17.46
N ASP A 254 4.22 22.75 -16.59
CA ASP A 254 4.49 24.07 -16.01
C ASP A 254 5.87 24.14 -15.33
N ASP A 255 6.52 25.29 -15.43
CA ASP A 255 7.81 25.53 -14.78
C ASP A 255 7.63 25.67 -13.25
N PRO A 256 8.30 24.86 -12.40
CA PRO A 256 8.25 25.00 -10.93
C PRO A 256 8.76 26.35 -10.41
N HIS A 257 9.42 27.17 -11.23
CA HIS A 257 9.73 28.55 -10.88
C HIS A 257 8.54 29.50 -11.04
N SER A 258 7.58 29.20 -11.93
CA SER A 258 6.49 30.11 -12.34
C SER A 258 5.29 30.21 -11.38
N GLY A 259 5.05 29.20 -10.54
CA GLY A 259 3.92 29.15 -9.61
C GLY A 259 3.66 27.75 -9.06
N LEU A 260 2.45 27.50 -8.55
CA LEU A 260 1.94 26.14 -8.38
C LEU A 260 1.52 25.57 -9.75
N PRO A 261 1.92 24.34 -10.10
CA PRO A 261 1.49 23.70 -11.34
C PRO A 261 -0.04 23.58 -11.42
N GLU A 262 -0.65 23.87 -12.57
CA GLU A 262 -2.10 23.78 -12.76
C GLU A 262 -2.49 22.75 -13.83
N ILE A 263 -3.26 21.73 -13.44
CA ILE A 263 -3.84 20.79 -14.41
C ILE A 263 -5.07 21.46 -15.05
N THR A 264 -4.90 21.91 -16.30
CA THR A 264 -5.91 22.62 -17.10
C THR A 264 -6.96 21.72 -17.76
N LEU A 265 -6.95 20.42 -17.47
CA LEU A 265 -7.93 19.46 -17.96
C LEU A 265 -9.33 19.70 -17.34
N SER A 266 -10.39 19.45 -18.12
CA SER A 266 -11.76 19.45 -17.61
C SER A 266 -12.00 18.28 -16.64
N ALA A 267 -13.07 18.34 -15.84
CA ALA A 267 -13.46 17.24 -14.95
C ALA A 267 -13.65 15.90 -15.70
N GLU A 268 -14.24 15.93 -16.90
CA GLU A 268 -14.41 14.75 -17.77
C GLU A 268 -13.06 14.21 -18.31
N ALA A 269 -12.13 15.11 -18.66
CA ALA A 269 -10.79 14.72 -19.09
C ALA A 269 -9.96 14.15 -17.92
N LEU A 270 -10.05 14.74 -16.72
CA LEU A 270 -9.45 14.20 -15.50
C LEU A 270 -10.01 12.82 -15.14
N GLU A 271 -11.34 12.67 -15.17
CA GLU A 271 -12.00 11.39 -14.90
C GLU A 271 -11.52 10.30 -15.84
N THR A 272 -11.43 10.57 -17.14
CA THR A 272 -11.01 9.59 -18.15
C THR A 272 -9.51 9.32 -18.20
N HIS A 273 -8.65 10.34 -18.07
CA HIS A 273 -7.20 10.22 -18.27
C HIS A 273 -6.41 9.93 -16.99
N ALA A 274 -6.95 10.29 -15.82
CA ALA A 274 -6.26 10.16 -14.53
C ALA A 274 -7.06 9.30 -13.54
N ILE A 275 -8.27 9.73 -13.17
CA ILE A 275 -9.02 9.12 -12.05
C ILE A 275 -9.39 7.67 -12.38
N ALA A 276 -9.86 7.39 -13.60
CA ALA A 276 -10.14 6.03 -14.05
C ALA A 276 -8.89 5.14 -14.12
N VAL A 277 -7.72 5.70 -14.47
CA VAL A 277 -6.44 4.96 -14.50
C VAL A 277 -6.05 4.55 -13.07
N PHE A 278 -6.01 5.49 -12.14
CA PHE A 278 -5.73 5.19 -10.73
C PHE A 278 -6.77 4.24 -10.14
N ARG A 279 -8.08 4.49 -10.31
CA ARG A 279 -9.18 3.58 -9.89
C ARG A 279 -8.96 2.16 -10.41
N SER A 280 -8.47 2.01 -11.64
CA SER A 280 -8.16 0.69 -12.20
C SER A 280 -6.98 0.01 -11.50
N LEU A 281 -5.97 0.76 -11.06
CA LEU A 281 -4.75 0.26 -10.42
C LEU A 281 -4.93 -0.05 -8.92
N LEU A 282 -5.80 0.68 -8.21
CA LEU A 282 -6.06 0.47 -6.78
C LEU A 282 -6.57 -0.94 -6.44
N ARG A 283 -7.17 -1.66 -7.40
CA ARG A 283 -7.59 -3.08 -7.25
C ARG A 283 -6.44 -4.07 -7.03
N TYR A 284 -5.19 -3.63 -7.22
CA TYR A 284 -3.98 -4.40 -6.93
C TYR A 284 -3.40 -4.08 -5.54
N GLU A 285 -4.16 -3.38 -4.70
CA GLU A 285 -3.86 -3.08 -3.29
C GLU A 285 -2.45 -2.48 -3.06
N PRO A 286 -2.02 -1.46 -3.83
CA PRO A 286 -0.72 -0.83 -3.65
C PRO A 286 -0.59 -0.22 -2.24
N ALA A 287 0.55 -0.42 -1.61
CA ALA A 287 0.84 0.06 -0.25
C ALA A 287 0.70 1.58 -0.10
N GLY A 288 0.94 2.34 -1.17
CA GLY A 288 0.76 3.79 -1.17
C GLY A 288 0.13 4.41 -2.44
N VAL A 289 -0.36 5.64 -2.26
CA VAL A 289 -0.57 6.63 -3.32
C VAL A 289 0.08 7.94 -2.89
N LEU A 290 0.89 8.55 -3.76
CA LEU A 290 1.53 9.85 -3.49
C LEU A 290 0.81 10.95 -4.25
N MET A 291 0.41 11.99 -3.51
CA MET A 291 -0.42 13.10 -3.97
C MET A 291 0.42 14.22 -4.59
N SER A 292 -0.01 14.73 -5.73
CA SER A 292 0.66 15.81 -6.47
C SER A 292 0.55 17.18 -5.78
N HIS A 293 1.56 18.03 -5.99
CA HIS A 293 1.48 19.47 -5.69
C HIS A 293 0.66 20.28 -6.70
N ALA A 294 0.25 19.69 -7.83
CA ALA A 294 -0.57 20.38 -8.81
C ALA A 294 -1.98 20.67 -8.27
N ARG A 295 -2.52 21.85 -8.59
CA ARG A 295 -3.91 22.27 -8.32
C ARG A 295 -4.76 22.15 -9.59
N THR A 296 -6.09 22.20 -9.49
CA THR A 296 -6.94 22.20 -10.70
C THR A 296 -8.33 22.82 -10.50
N ALA A 297 -8.60 23.89 -11.22
CA ALA A 297 -9.88 24.61 -11.22
C ALA A 297 -11.10 23.75 -11.62
N ALA A 298 -10.91 22.53 -12.11
CA ALA A 298 -12.00 21.58 -12.36
C ALA A 298 -12.69 21.08 -11.07
N TYR A 299 -12.02 21.15 -9.91
CA TYR A 299 -12.57 20.70 -8.62
C TYR A 299 -12.11 21.58 -7.43
N ASP A 300 -10.81 21.84 -7.33
CA ASP A 300 -10.20 22.73 -6.34
C ASP A 300 -9.06 23.50 -7.01
N GLY A 301 -9.37 24.73 -7.42
CA GLY A 301 -8.43 25.62 -8.09
C GLY A 301 -7.52 26.41 -7.15
N GLY A 302 -7.77 26.38 -5.83
CA GLY A 302 -7.00 27.13 -4.84
C GLY A 302 -5.89 26.30 -4.21
N THR A 303 -6.13 25.01 -4.01
CA THR A 303 -5.27 24.16 -3.17
C THR A 303 -4.50 23.12 -4.00
N PRO A 304 -3.19 22.90 -3.74
CA PRO A 304 -2.47 21.71 -4.19
C PRO A 304 -3.23 20.42 -3.85
N ALA A 305 -3.25 19.42 -4.74
CA ALA A 305 -4.01 18.19 -4.51
C ALA A 305 -3.58 17.44 -3.22
N CYS A 306 -2.28 17.48 -2.87
CA CYS A 306 -1.75 16.93 -1.61
C CYS A 306 -2.21 17.65 -0.32
N LEU A 307 -2.74 18.88 -0.43
CA LEU A 307 -3.25 19.68 0.69
C LEU A 307 -4.78 19.87 0.63
N SER A 308 -5.45 19.29 -0.37
CA SER A 308 -6.89 19.48 -0.62
C SER A 308 -7.71 18.32 -0.02
N PRO A 309 -8.63 18.59 0.94
CA PRO A 309 -9.54 17.58 1.47
C PRO A 309 -10.43 16.93 0.40
N PHE A 310 -10.72 17.64 -0.70
CA PHE A 310 -11.45 17.07 -1.84
C PHE A 310 -10.64 15.94 -2.50
N TRP A 311 -9.36 16.17 -2.81
CA TRP A 311 -8.54 15.18 -3.52
C TRP A 311 -8.11 14.01 -2.63
N VAL A 312 -7.77 14.30 -1.37
CA VAL A 312 -7.26 13.30 -0.41
C VAL A 312 -8.40 12.50 0.21
N THR A 313 -9.38 13.16 0.85
CA THR A 313 -10.49 12.48 1.51
C THR A 313 -11.58 12.14 0.49
N SER A 314 -12.29 13.12 -0.08
CA SER A 314 -13.52 12.81 -0.82
C SER A 314 -13.32 12.06 -2.13
N MET A 315 -12.22 12.31 -2.85
CA MET A 315 -11.87 11.56 -4.05
C MET A 315 -11.17 10.25 -3.71
N LEU A 316 -9.95 10.30 -3.14
CA LEU A 316 -9.13 9.10 -2.99
C LEU A 316 -9.61 8.16 -1.86
N ARG A 317 -9.87 8.69 -0.66
CA ARG A 317 -10.32 7.86 0.48
C ARG A 317 -11.76 7.36 0.34
N GLU A 318 -12.68 8.24 -0.07
CA GLU A 318 -14.13 7.97 -0.10
C GLU A 318 -14.59 7.46 -1.48
N THR A 319 -14.48 8.26 -2.54
CA THR A 319 -15.03 7.92 -3.88
C THR A 319 -14.28 6.75 -4.55
N LEU A 320 -12.95 6.67 -4.38
CA LEU A 320 -12.14 5.56 -4.87
C LEU A 320 -11.93 4.44 -3.84
N GLY A 321 -12.35 4.65 -2.59
CA GLY A 321 -12.32 3.64 -1.52
C GLY A 321 -10.91 3.22 -1.08
N TYR A 322 -9.87 4.05 -1.27
CA TYR A 322 -8.49 3.63 -1.04
C TYR A 322 -8.13 3.51 0.45
N THR A 323 -7.76 2.31 0.89
CA THR A 323 -7.49 1.98 2.30
C THR A 323 -6.02 2.08 2.71
N GLY A 324 -5.07 2.09 1.77
CA GLY A 324 -3.63 2.16 2.04
C GLY A 324 -3.13 3.56 2.42
N LEU A 325 -1.80 3.75 2.40
CA LEU A 325 -1.17 5.01 2.83
C LEU A 325 -1.29 6.10 1.77
N ILE A 326 -1.84 7.25 2.14
CA ILE A 326 -1.77 8.47 1.33
C ILE A 326 -0.53 9.27 1.76
N PHE A 327 0.40 9.47 0.82
CA PHE A 327 1.60 10.28 0.98
C PHE A 327 1.36 11.68 0.38
N SER A 328 1.89 12.74 1.00
CA SER A 328 2.12 13.99 0.28
C SER A 328 3.34 13.85 -0.64
N ASP A 329 3.44 14.69 -1.67
CA ASP A 329 4.74 15.08 -2.23
C ASP A 329 5.47 16.05 -1.25
N ASP A 330 6.71 16.43 -1.53
CA ASP A 330 7.61 17.14 -0.59
C ASP A 330 7.11 18.53 -0.15
N ILE A 331 6.57 18.62 1.07
CA ILE A 331 5.96 19.88 1.55
C ILE A 331 6.97 21.01 1.87
N PHE A 332 8.28 20.74 1.82
CA PHE A 332 9.33 21.77 1.92
C PHE A 332 9.74 22.33 0.55
N MET A 333 9.09 21.93 -0.55
CA MET A 333 9.32 22.55 -1.86
C MET A 333 9.01 24.05 -1.85
N ALA A 334 10.01 24.87 -2.17
CA ALA A 334 9.91 26.33 -2.25
C ALA A 334 8.86 26.85 -3.27
N ALA A 335 8.20 25.99 -4.05
CA ALA A 335 7.00 26.34 -4.82
C ALA A 335 5.76 26.50 -3.93
N LEU A 336 5.57 25.66 -2.90
CA LEU A 336 4.46 25.77 -1.95
C LEU A 336 4.56 27.05 -1.12
N GLU A 337 5.73 27.28 -0.50
CA GLU A 337 5.98 28.44 0.36
C GLU A 337 5.72 29.76 -0.38
N ARG A 338 6.29 29.93 -1.59
CA ARG A 338 6.09 31.12 -2.44
C ARG A 338 4.64 31.37 -2.87
N ASN A 339 3.76 30.37 -2.76
CA ASN A 339 2.35 30.45 -3.14
C ASN A 339 1.40 30.38 -1.92
N GLY A 340 1.90 30.68 -0.71
CA GLY A 340 1.08 30.82 0.50
C GLY A 340 0.94 29.56 1.35
N PHE A 341 1.68 28.49 1.03
CA PHE A 341 1.71 27.23 1.78
C PHE A 341 3.10 27.01 2.40
N PRO A 342 3.52 27.84 3.40
CA PRO A 342 4.79 27.62 4.10
C PRO A 342 4.74 26.26 4.85
N PRO A 343 5.89 25.62 5.12
CA PRO A 343 5.88 24.18 5.45
C PRO A 343 5.11 23.81 6.71
N ASP A 344 5.13 24.66 7.75
CA ASP A 344 4.35 24.44 8.97
C ASP A 344 2.83 24.47 8.71
N THR A 345 2.36 25.34 7.81
CA THR A 345 0.96 25.38 7.36
C THR A 345 0.64 24.19 6.45
N ALA A 346 1.55 23.83 5.54
CA ALA A 346 1.38 22.68 4.65
C ALA A 346 1.29 21.36 5.45
N ALA A 347 2.05 21.21 6.54
CA ALA A 347 1.98 20.05 7.43
C ALA A 347 0.60 19.92 8.09
N VAL A 348 0.04 21.02 8.62
CA VAL A 348 -1.33 21.03 9.18
C VAL A 348 -2.36 20.72 8.10
N MET A 349 -2.29 21.37 6.93
CA MET A 349 -3.24 21.17 5.84
C MET A 349 -3.22 19.74 5.28
N ALA A 350 -2.06 19.08 5.22
CA ALA A 350 -1.96 17.68 4.79
C ALA A 350 -2.75 16.76 5.73
N ILE A 351 -2.59 16.89 7.05
CA ILE A 351 -3.34 16.12 8.04
C ILE A 351 -4.83 16.50 8.04
N GLU A 352 -5.18 17.78 7.86
CA GLU A 352 -6.58 18.21 7.72
C GLU A 352 -7.24 17.63 6.46
N ALA A 353 -6.51 17.49 5.36
CA ALA A 353 -6.95 16.86 4.12
C ALA A 353 -7.10 15.33 4.23
N GLY A 354 -6.37 14.68 5.14
CA GLY A 354 -6.43 13.23 5.41
C GLY A 354 -5.24 12.43 4.90
N VAL A 355 -4.09 13.09 4.68
CA VAL A 355 -2.79 12.45 4.35
C VAL A 355 -2.33 11.62 5.56
N ASP A 356 -1.79 10.42 5.30
CA ASP A 356 -1.21 9.58 6.36
C ASP A 356 0.26 9.91 6.60
N VAL A 357 1.01 10.17 5.51
CA VAL A 357 2.46 10.39 5.54
C VAL A 357 2.85 11.69 4.85
N ILE A 358 3.41 12.62 5.62
CA ILE A 358 4.01 13.87 5.13
C ILE A 358 5.42 13.57 4.63
N MET A 359 5.69 13.78 3.34
CA MET A 359 7.03 13.64 2.76
C MET A 359 7.85 14.93 2.89
N LEU A 360 9.13 14.78 3.23
CA LEU A 360 10.13 15.84 3.37
C LEU A 360 11.44 15.43 2.68
N SER A 361 11.95 16.23 1.75
CA SER A 361 13.31 16.07 1.22
C SER A 361 14.39 16.63 2.16
N GLU A 362 13.97 17.46 3.12
CA GLU A 362 14.80 17.90 4.24
C GLU A 362 15.02 16.78 5.27
N LYS A 363 16.14 16.88 5.99
CA LYS A 363 16.50 15.90 7.05
C LYS A 363 15.89 16.24 8.42
N LYS A 364 15.42 17.48 8.58
CA LYS A 364 14.91 18.04 9.84
C LYS A 364 13.41 18.28 9.75
N PHE A 365 12.70 17.96 10.83
CA PHE A 365 11.25 17.97 10.89
C PHE A 365 10.68 18.30 12.28
N ALA A 366 11.53 18.51 13.29
CA ALA A 366 11.10 18.84 14.66
C ALA A 366 10.23 20.11 14.77
N SER A 367 10.35 21.09 13.86
CA SER A 367 9.45 22.25 13.81
C SER A 367 8.03 21.84 13.44
N ALA A 368 7.87 21.05 12.37
CA ALA A 368 6.58 20.54 11.93
C ALA A 368 5.95 19.63 13.00
N VAL A 369 6.74 18.77 13.66
CA VAL A 369 6.27 17.99 14.83
C VAL A 369 5.73 18.91 15.93
N THR A 370 6.44 20.00 16.24
CA THR A 370 6.02 21.00 17.26
C THR A 370 4.69 21.69 16.87
N VAL A 371 4.51 22.04 15.60
CA VAL A 371 3.27 22.68 15.11
C VAL A 371 2.09 21.70 15.13
N LEU A 372 2.30 20.45 14.70
CA LEU A 372 1.27 19.41 14.76
C LEU A 372 0.87 19.08 16.21
N LEU A 373 1.83 19.05 17.15
CA LEU A 373 1.57 18.92 18.60
C LEU A 373 0.66 20.05 19.12
N GLN A 374 0.98 21.30 18.80
CA GLN A 374 0.21 22.47 19.25
C GLN A 374 -1.22 22.46 18.70
N LYS A 375 -1.39 22.14 17.40
CA LYS A 375 -2.72 22.01 16.77
C LYS A 375 -3.50 20.83 17.36
N ALA A 376 -2.90 19.66 17.56
CA ALA A 376 -3.56 18.51 18.16
C ALA A 376 -3.97 18.71 19.64
N ALA A 377 -3.20 19.50 20.39
CA ALA A 377 -3.56 19.86 21.77
C ALA A 377 -4.74 20.85 21.84
N ALA A 378 -5.00 21.61 20.77
CA ALA A 378 -6.11 22.56 20.68
C ALA A 378 -7.35 21.99 19.97
N ASP A 379 -7.21 20.92 19.18
CA ASP A 379 -8.22 20.41 18.25
C ASP A 379 -8.31 18.88 18.32
N GLY A 380 -9.39 18.38 18.94
CA GLY A 380 -9.64 16.95 19.13
C GLY A 380 -10.01 16.21 17.85
N GLU A 381 -10.56 16.88 16.84
CA GLU A 381 -10.84 16.25 15.54
C GLU A 381 -9.54 16.08 14.75
N PHE A 382 -8.64 17.05 14.81
CA PHE A 382 -7.29 16.95 14.27
C PHE A 382 -6.47 15.86 14.96
N ALA A 383 -6.52 15.77 16.30
CA ALA A 383 -5.88 14.68 17.05
C ALA A 383 -6.42 13.30 16.63
N ALA A 384 -7.73 13.17 16.37
CA ALA A 384 -8.33 11.94 15.86
C ALA A 384 -7.88 11.58 14.43
N LYS A 385 -7.62 12.58 13.57
CA LYS A 385 -7.01 12.36 12.24
C LYS A 385 -5.58 11.83 12.36
N ILE A 386 -4.78 12.37 13.29
CA ILE A 386 -3.43 11.86 13.60
C ILE A 386 -3.49 10.41 14.08
N ASP A 387 -4.34 10.09 15.06
CA ASP A 387 -4.46 8.70 15.56
C ASP A 387 -4.88 7.72 14.44
N ALA A 388 -5.76 8.14 13.53
CA ALA A 388 -6.15 7.33 12.37
C ALA A 388 -4.99 7.10 11.37
N ALA A 389 -4.21 8.15 11.06
CA ALA A 389 -3.04 8.06 10.20
C ALA A 389 -1.95 7.16 10.79
N VAL A 390 -1.61 7.36 12.07
CA VAL A 390 -0.59 6.57 12.77
C VAL A 390 -0.98 5.10 12.85
N VAL A 391 -2.26 4.77 13.03
CA VAL A 391 -2.73 3.37 12.96
C VAL A 391 -2.50 2.75 11.58
N ARG A 392 -2.73 3.48 10.47
CA ARG A 392 -2.39 2.96 9.11
C ARG A 392 -0.89 2.79 8.91
N ILE A 393 -0.08 3.73 9.40
CA ILE A 393 1.39 3.66 9.32
C ILE A 393 1.92 2.45 10.11
N LEU A 394 1.38 2.19 11.30
CA LEU A 394 1.74 1.01 12.09
C LEU A 394 1.26 -0.30 11.44
N GLN A 395 0.08 -0.31 10.80
CA GLN A 395 -0.38 -1.44 9.99
C GLN A 395 0.56 -1.71 8.78
N ALA A 396 1.02 -0.66 8.09
CA ALA A 396 2.01 -0.78 7.03
C ALA A 396 3.37 -1.26 7.53
N LYS A 397 3.80 -0.83 8.74
CA LYS A 397 5.00 -1.34 9.42
C LYS A 397 4.89 -2.83 9.80
N ILE A 398 3.69 -3.32 10.10
CA ILE A 398 3.42 -4.75 10.31
C ILE A 398 3.43 -5.52 8.98
N ALA A 399 2.82 -4.98 7.92
CA ALA A 399 2.86 -5.58 6.58
C ALA A 399 4.30 -5.66 6.01
N ALA A 400 5.13 -4.66 6.31
CA ALA A 400 6.56 -4.61 5.97
C ALA A 400 7.47 -5.45 6.90
N GLY A 401 6.92 -6.11 7.95
CA GLY A 401 7.68 -6.96 8.86
C GLY A 401 8.68 -6.24 9.77
N VAL A 402 8.61 -4.90 9.93
CA VAL A 402 9.45 -4.17 10.91
C VAL A 402 8.80 -4.10 12.30
N LEU A 403 7.49 -4.31 12.36
CA LEU A 403 6.73 -4.60 13.56
C LEU A 403 6.04 -5.97 13.38
N GLU A 404 5.76 -6.67 14.48
CA GLU A 404 5.03 -7.94 14.47
C GLU A 404 3.80 -7.88 15.39
N LEU A 405 2.79 -8.73 15.09
CA LEU A 405 1.63 -8.95 15.95
C LEU A 405 1.79 -10.29 16.68
N GLU A 406 2.37 -10.26 17.88
CA GLU A 406 2.42 -11.42 18.77
C GLU A 406 1.01 -11.75 19.27
N ARG A 407 0.61 -13.02 19.20
CA ARG A 407 -0.63 -13.50 19.81
C ARG A 407 -0.37 -13.89 21.26
N THR A 408 -0.73 -13.01 22.19
CA THR A 408 -0.46 -13.16 23.63
C THR A 408 -1.48 -14.04 24.38
N GLY A 409 -2.56 -14.48 23.72
CA GLY A 409 -3.55 -15.41 24.29
C GLY A 409 -3.79 -16.69 23.48
N GLY A 410 -3.60 -17.86 24.11
CA GLY A 410 -3.86 -19.17 23.48
C GLY A 410 -3.88 -20.36 24.45
N TYR A 411 -4.92 -21.20 24.30
CA TYR A 411 -5.03 -22.61 24.72
C TYR A 411 -4.19 -23.11 25.92
N ARG A 412 -4.83 -23.30 27.08
CA ARG A 412 -4.40 -24.37 27.99
C ARG A 412 -4.72 -25.72 27.33
N SER A 413 -3.77 -26.63 27.22
CA SER A 413 -4.07 -28.00 26.79
C SER A 413 -4.98 -28.69 27.82
N ALA A 414 -5.93 -29.49 27.34
CA ALA A 414 -6.90 -30.17 28.20
C ALA A 414 -6.24 -31.20 29.15
N GLU A 415 -5.00 -31.61 28.86
CA GLU A 415 -4.20 -32.55 29.65
C GLU A 415 -3.84 -32.02 31.06
N ALA A 416 -3.87 -30.70 31.26
CA ALA A 416 -3.66 -30.09 32.58
C ALA A 416 -4.93 -30.05 33.46
N ALA A 417 -6.10 -30.44 32.94
CA ALA A 417 -7.37 -30.42 33.65
C ALA A 417 -7.82 -31.84 34.01
N GLY A 418 -7.57 -32.25 35.27
CA GLY A 418 -8.08 -33.52 35.81
C GLY A 418 -9.60 -33.65 35.66
N SER A 419 -10.07 -34.88 35.44
CA SER A 419 -11.41 -35.18 34.93
C SER A 419 -12.56 -34.83 35.90
N ALA A 420 -13.03 -33.57 35.87
CA ALA A 420 -14.28 -33.15 36.53
C ALA A 420 -14.95 -31.88 35.93
N ALA A 421 -14.43 -31.31 34.83
CA ALA A 421 -14.98 -30.09 34.24
C ALA A 421 -15.93 -30.37 33.07
N ALA A 422 -17.04 -29.62 32.99
CA ALA A 422 -17.99 -29.67 31.87
C ALA A 422 -17.37 -29.10 30.57
N PRO A 423 -17.89 -29.45 29.37
CA PRO A 423 -17.46 -28.90 28.08
C PRO A 423 -17.87 -27.42 27.94
N GLY A 424 -17.09 -26.56 28.60
CA GLY A 424 -17.27 -25.12 28.71
C GLY A 424 -16.07 -24.48 29.42
N SER A 425 -14.88 -25.06 29.23
CA SER A 425 -13.62 -24.59 29.80
C SER A 425 -13.21 -23.26 29.18
N ALA A 426 -12.74 -22.32 30.02
CA ALA A 426 -12.43 -20.96 29.61
C ALA A 426 -11.42 -20.90 28.46
N PHE A 427 -11.85 -20.36 27.32
CA PHE A 427 -10.95 -19.69 26.40
C PHE A 427 -10.55 -18.37 27.04
N ASP A 428 -9.26 -18.17 27.30
CA ASP A 428 -8.72 -16.82 27.43
C ASP A 428 -9.04 -16.07 26.14
N SER A 429 -9.54 -14.83 26.27
CA SER A 429 -9.84 -13.99 25.10
C SER A 429 -8.56 -13.77 24.30
N ALA A 430 -8.55 -14.17 23.03
CA ALA A 430 -7.37 -14.08 22.18
C ALA A 430 -6.88 -12.63 22.09
N ALA A 431 -5.77 -12.34 22.76
CA ALA A 431 -5.13 -11.04 22.75
C ALA A 431 -3.99 -11.00 21.72
N TYR A 432 -3.73 -9.81 21.22
CA TYR A 432 -2.59 -9.49 20.38
C TYR A 432 -1.80 -8.34 21.02
N ALA A 433 -0.49 -8.31 20.81
CA ALA A 433 0.39 -7.20 21.15
C ALA A 433 1.28 -6.88 19.94
N VAL A 434 1.56 -5.59 19.73
CA VAL A 434 2.54 -5.17 18.72
C VAL A 434 3.93 -5.12 19.36
N ARG A 435 4.94 -5.64 18.66
CA ARG A 435 6.35 -5.54 19.06
C ARG A 435 7.23 -5.10 17.89
N ILE A 436 8.43 -4.64 18.20
CA ILE A 436 9.52 -4.52 17.23
C ILE A 436 9.91 -5.93 16.78
N ALA A 437 9.99 -6.15 15.47
CA ALA A 437 10.32 -7.47 14.93
C ALA A 437 11.73 -7.93 15.38
N PRO A 438 11.91 -9.23 15.70
CA PRO A 438 13.22 -9.78 16.07
C PRO A 438 14.15 -9.88 14.86
N VAL A 439 15.45 -10.09 15.11
CA VAL A 439 16.40 -10.40 14.03
C VAL A 439 16.21 -11.86 13.61
N HIS A 440 15.75 -12.09 12.38
CA HIS A 440 15.60 -13.42 11.82
C HIS A 440 16.92 -13.90 11.18
N GLU A 441 17.07 -15.21 10.96
CA GLU A 441 18.23 -15.79 10.26
C GLU A 441 18.36 -15.21 8.83
N GLU A 442 17.22 -14.96 8.18
CA GLU A 442 17.12 -14.31 6.86
C GLU A 442 17.61 -12.86 6.87
N SER A 443 17.57 -12.16 8.01
CA SER A 443 18.08 -10.80 8.17
C SER A 443 19.62 -10.74 8.13
N ARG A 444 20.33 -11.88 8.24
CA ARG A 444 21.79 -11.93 8.22
C ARG A 444 22.34 -11.50 6.87
N ILE A 445 23.31 -10.58 6.89
CA ILE A 445 23.92 -9.97 5.70
C ILE A 445 24.41 -11.02 4.67
N ALA A 446 24.92 -12.18 5.12
CA ALA A 446 25.34 -13.25 4.21
C ALA A 446 24.16 -13.87 3.41
N VAL A 447 23.02 -14.10 4.06
CA VAL A 447 21.79 -14.62 3.42
C VAL A 447 21.22 -13.57 2.45
N ARG A 448 21.12 -12.31 2.93
CA ARG A 448 20.72 -11.16 2.10
C ARG A 448 21.61 -10.95 0.88
N THR A 449 22.94 -11.15 1.02
CA THR A 449 23.89 -11.05 -0.10
C THR A 449 23.63 -12.14 -1.14
N ALA A 450 23.40 -13.39 -0.73
CA ALA A 450 23.09 -14.47 -1.66
C ALA A 450 21.75 -14.25 -2.39
N ALA A 451 20.71 -13.84 -1.66
CA ALA A 451 19.41 -13.50 -2.25
C ALA A 451 19.49 -12.31 -3.23
N PHE A 452 20.30 -11.30 -2.89
CA PHE A 452 20.57 -10.16 -3.76
C PHE A 452 21.26 -10.58 -5.07
N SER A 453 22.28 -11.44 -5.01
CA SER A 453 22.99 -11.93 -6.21
C SER A 453 22.05 -12.65 -7.17
N THR A 454 21.24 -13.60 -6.70
CA THR A 454 20.26 -14.30 -7.56
C THR A 454 19.29 -13.31 -8.22
N ALA A 455 18.74 -12.36 -7.45
CA ALA A 455 17.80 -11.38 -7.96
C ALA A 455 18.44 -10.33 -8.90
N PHE A 456 19.74 -10.06 -8.75
CA PHE A 456 20.54 -9.25 -9.67
C PHE A 456 20.75 -9.97 -11.01
N ASP A 457 21.05 -11.28 -10.97
CA ASP A 457 21.21 -12.09 -12.18
C ASP A 457 19.88 -12.24 -12.93
N ASP A 458 18.77 -12.54 -12.23
CA ASP A 458 17.40 -12.55 -12.78
C ASP A 458 17.09 -11.27 -13.57
N GLY A 459 17.34 -10.10 -12.95
CA GLY A 459 17.09 -8.80 -13.56
C GLY A 459 18.03 -8.49 -14.72
N SER A 460 19.26 -8.99 -14.68
CA SER A 460 20.27 -8.81 -15.72
C SER A 460 20.02 -9.70 -16.94
N GLU A 461 19.50 -10.92 -16.76
CA GLU A 461 19.03 -11.77 -17.85
C GLU A 461 17.82 -11.13 -18.54
N LEU A 462 16.81 -10.70 -17.78
CA LEU A 462 15.64 -9.99 -18.31
C LEU A 462 16.04 -8.70 -19.04
N TYR A 463 16.98 -7.92 -18.51
CA TYR A 463 17.50 -6.76 -19.23
C TYR A 463 18.17 -7.17 -20.54
N SER A 464 19.02 -8.21 -20.52
CA SER A 464 19.74 -8.68 -21.70
C SER A 464 18.80 -9.21 -22.79
N ALA A 465 17.72 -9.90 -22.42
CA ALA A 465 16.75 -10.47 -23.35
C ALA A 465 15.99 -9.41 -24.18
N TYR A 466 15.64 -8.26 -23.57
CA TYR A 466 14.81 -7.23 -24.22
C TYR A 466 15.59 -5.95 -24.63
N PHE A 467 16.80 -5.75 -24.10
CA PHE A 467 17.63 -4.57 -24.37
C PHE A 467 19.06 -4.89 -24.84
N GLY A 468 19.53 -6.14 -24.75
CA GLY A 468 20.86 -6.58 -25.18
C GLY A 468 21.08 -6.70 -26.70
N GLY A 469 20.15 -6.18 -27.52
CA GLY A 469 20.31 -6.09 -28.97
C GLY A 469 21.48 -5.18 -29.37
N LYS A 470 22.22 -5.56 -30.41
CA LYS A 470 23.44 -4.86 -30.86
C LYS A 470 23.18 -3.39 -31.22
N LYS A 471 24.16 -2.54 -30.89
CA LYS A 471 24.38 -1.24 -31.55
C LYS A 471 24.83 -1.44 -33.00
#